data_AF-A0A6P8HUM0-F1
#
_entry.id   AF-A0A6P8HUM0-F1
#
_cell.length_a   1.000
_cell.length_b   1.000
_cell.length_c   1.000
_cell.angle_alpha   90.00
_cell.angle_beta   90.00
_cell.angle_gamma   90.00
#
_symmetry.space_group_name_H-M   'P 1'
#
loop_
_entity.id
_entity.type
_entity.pdbx_description
1 polymer ?
#
loop_
_entity_poly.entity_id
_entity_poly.type
_entity_poly.pdbx_seq_one_letter_code
_entity_poly.pdbx_strand_id
1 'polypeptide(L)'
;MAAADFEGSVSQAIGEVDQEVEALEQEGKDMESLSKETEAAIEMLSTGVLSAFLPEMDNMKERMNELTKNQGVLIETMQQENAKFGESQEAKALIEIISQVKSYHSKLNRIHLEMEQINERVARLKRRAQKLKVQKEKEEKNKLDAKKREQEIERQLIAKPATDQEIGLYSCPKDADEVLYFKRLTQLAITPTRGSSHAAGYDLYSAYDVVIPASGKALVKTDIAVAIPEGCYGRVAPRSSLAWKHQIDVGAGVIDMDYRGNVGVVLFNLGQKDYEVHQGDRVAQLVVERISMPALVEVEDLDDTARGAGGYGSTGK
;
A
#
# COMPACT_ATOMS: atom_id res chain seq x y z
N MET A 1 -38.79 -19.14 -144.99
CA MET A 1 -38.22 -17.84 -144.59
C MET A 1 -38.27 -17.66 -143.06
N ALA A 2 -38.16 -18.74 -142.28
CA ALA A 2 -38.31 -18.72 -140.81
C ALA A 2 -37.00 -19.06 -140.05
N ALA A 3 -35.89 -19.27 -140.79
CA ALA A 3 -34.62 -19.66 -140.20
C ALA A 3 -33.73 -18.45 -139.82
N ALA A 4 -33.84 -17.34 -140.56
CA ALA A 4 -33.03 -16.14 -140.31
C ALA A 4 -33.52 -15.34 -139.09
N ASP A 5 -34.83 -15.34 -138.83
CA ASP A 5 -35.41 -14.67 -137.64
C ASP A 5 -35.09 -15.40 -136.33
N PHE A 6 -34.76 -16.71 -136.40
CA PHE A 6 -34.39 -17.50 -135.24
C PHE A 6 -32.93 -17.24 -134.83
N GLU A 7 -32.00 -17.17 -135.80
CA GLU A 7 -30.59 -16.89 -135.51
C GLU A 7 -30.36 -15.46 -135.00
N GLY A 8 -31.11 -14.47 -135.51
CA GLY A 8 -31.03 -13.08 -135.03
C GLY A 8 -31.53 -12.93 -133.58
N SER A 9 -32.65 -13.58 -133.24
CA SER A 9 -33.23 -13.51 -131.89
C SER A 9 -32.39 -14.28 -130.86
N VAL A 10 -31.70 -15.35 -131.26
CA VAL A 10 -30.81 -16.11 -130.39
C VAL A 10 -29.52 -15.33 -130.11
N SER A 11 -28.90 -14.70 -131.12
CA SER A 11 -27.73 -13.85 -130.90
C SER A 11 -28.04 -12.63 -130.03
N GLN A 12 -29.23 -12.03 -130.15
CA GLN A 12 -29.63 -10.90 -129.31
C GLN A 12 -29.89 -11.34 -127.86
N ALA A 13 -30.54 -12.48 -127.65
CA ALA A 13 -30.75 -13.04 -126.31
C ALA A 13 -29.43 -13.47 -125.65
N ILE A 14 -28.47 -14.01 -126.41
CA ILE A 14 -27.14 -14.34 -125.90
C ILE A 14 -26.38 -13.06 -125.49
N GLY A 15 -26.46 -11.99 -126.27
CA GLY A 15 -25.83 -10.71 -125.93
C GLY A 15 -26.43 -10.03 -124.68
N GLU A 16 -27.74 -10.16 -124.45
CA GLU A 16 -28.38 -9.65 -123.23
C GLU A 16 -28.00 -10.49 -121.99
N VAL A 17 -27.89 -11.81 -122.14
CA VAL A 17 -27.43 -12.70 -121.06
C VAL A 17 -25.96 -12.45 -120.73
N ASP A 18 -25.10 -12.26 -121.73
CA ASP A 18 -23.68 -11.96 -121.49
C ASP A 18 -23.51 -10.60 -120.77
N GLN A 19 -24.34 -9.61 -121.08
CA GLN A 19 -24.36 -8.32 -120.37
C GLN A 19 -24.85 -8.44 -118.92
N GLU A 20 -25.87 -9.26 -118.64
CA GLU A 20 -26.33 -9.54 -117.27
C GLU A 20 -25.27 -10.31 -116.46
N VAL A 21 -24.57 -11.25 -117.09
CA VAL A 21 -23.48 -12.00 -116.44
C VAL A 21 -22.31 -11.08 -116.11
N GLU A 22 -21.88 -10.22 -117.03
CA GLU A 22 -20.83 -9.22 -116.74
C GLU A 22 -21.25 -8.23 -115.64
N ALA A 23 -22.52 -7.82 -115.58
CA ALA A 23 -23.04 -6.95 -114.52
C ALA A 23 -23.02 -7.63 -113.14
N LEU A 24 -23.42 -8.90 -113.05
CA LEU A 24 -23.38 -9.67 -111.80
C LEU A 24 -21.94 -9.97 -111.35
N GLU A 25 -21.02 -10.21 -112.27
CA GLU A 25 -19.60 -10.37 -111.95
C GLU A 25 -18.98 -9.06 -111.43
N GLN A 26 -19.41 -7.91 -111.97
CA GLN A 26 -18.97 -6.60 -111.51
C GLN A 26 -19.55 -6.27 -110.13
N GLU A 27 -20.84 -6.54 -109.87
CA GLU A 27 -21.44 -6.40 -108.54
C GLU A 27 -20.76 -7.30 -107.49
N GLY A 28 -20.37 -8.52 -107.87
CA GLY A 28 -19.60 -9.42 -107.00
C GLY A 28 -18.22 -8.86 -106.63
N LYS A 29 -17.50 -8.27 -107.59
CA LYS A 29 -16.21 -7.60 -107.35
C LYS A 29 -16.35 -6.35 -106.50
N ASP A 30 -17.42 -5.58 -106.69
CA ASP A 30 -17.70 -4.37 -105.91
C ASP A 30 -18.10 -4.70 -104.47
N MET A 31 -18.86 -5.78 -104.24
CA MET A 31 -19.14 -6.30 -102.88
C MET A 31 -17.86 -6.78 -102.17
N GLU A 32 -16.96 -7.47 -102.87
CA GLU A 32 -15.71 -7.95 -102.29
C GLU A 32 -14.72 -6.81 -101.97
N SER A 33 -14.71 -5.76 -102.79
CA SER A 33 -13.90 -4.55 -102.53
C SER A 33 -14.44 -3.76 -101.33
N LEU A 34 -15.77 -3.58 -101.24
CA LEU A 34 -16.45 -2.98 -100.09
C LEU A 34 -16.18 -3.76 -98.79
N SER A 35 -16.15 -5.10 -98.84
CA SER A 35 -15.79 -5.95 -97.68
C SER A 35 -14.35 -5.73 -97.23
N LYS A 36 -13.40 -5.62 -98.17
CA LYS A 36 -11.98 -5.37 -97.84
C LYS A 36 -11.77 -3.96 -97.28
N GLU A 37 -12.48 -2.97 -97.82
CA GLU A 37 -12.46 -1.59 -97.30
C GLU A 37 -13.04 -1.49 -95.89
N THR A 38 -14.12 -2.24 -95.59
CA THR A 38 -14.69 -2.28 -94.24
C THR A 38 -13.77 -3.00 -93.25
N GLU A 39 -13.14 -4.11 -93.63
CA GLU A 39 -12.11 -4.77 -92.80
C GLU A 39 -10.92 -3.84 -92.52
N ALA A 40 -10.42 -3.13 -93.53
CA ALA A 40 -9.34 -2.16 -93.37
C ALA A 40 -9.75 -1.00 -92.46
N ALA A 41 -10.98 -0.48 -92.59
CA ALA A 41 -11.51 0.56 -91.71
C ALA A 41 -11.63 0.09 -90.25
N ILE A 42 -12.08 -1.15 -90.02
CA ILE A 42 -12.14 -1.76 -88.69
C ILE A 42 -10.73 -1.89 -88.10
N GLU A 43 -9.75 -2.34 -88.88
CA GLU A 43 -8.37 -2.49 -88.41
C GLU A 43 -7.72 -1.14 -88.07
N MET A 44 -7.93 -0.11 -88.91
CA MET A 44 -7.44 1.24 -88.66
C MET A 44 -8.08 1.85 -87.40
N LEU A 45 -9.40 1.72 -87.24
CA LEU A 45 -10.09 2.20 -86.05
C LEU A 45 -9.66 1.44 -84.79
N SER A 46 -9.54 0.12 -84.87
CA SER A 46 -9.09 -0.73 -83.76
C SER A 46 -7.66 -0.36 -83.34
N THR A 47 -6.76 -0.19 -84.31
CA THR A 47 -5.37 0.21 -84.06
C THR A 47 -5.27 1.64 -83.51
N GLY A 48 -6.08 2.57 -84.03
CA GLY A 48 -6.15 3.94 -83.53
C GLY A 48 -6.62 4.00 -82.07
N VAL A 49 -7.69 3.28 -81.73
CA VAL A 49 -8.20 3.21 -80.36
C VAL A 49 -7.17 2.54 -79.44
N LEU A 50 -6.58 1.42 -79.85
CA LEU A 50 -5.57 0.74 -79.04
C LEU A 50 -4.34 1.63 -78.83
N SER A 51 -3.78 2.23 -79.88
CA SER A 51 -2.60 3.10 -79.75
C SER A 51 -2.83 4.33 -78.88
N ALA A 52 -4.05 4.88 -78.86
CA ALA A 52 -4.37 6.02 -78.01
C ALA A 52 -4.48 5.64 -76.52
N PHE A 53 -5.14 4.51 -76.21
CA PHE A 53 -5.49 4.16 -74.82
C PHE A 53 -4.56 3.14 -74.15
N LEU A 54 -3.87 2.26 -74.90
CA LEU A 54 -2.97 1.25 -74.32
C LEU A 54 -1.88 1.89 -73.43
N PRO A 55 -1.16 2.93 -73.87
CA PRO A 55 -0.07 3.50 -73.08
C PRO A 55 -0.55 4.09 -71.76
N GLU A 56 -1.74 4.69 -71.75
CA GLU A 56 -2.34 5.25 -70.55
C GLU A 56 -2.80 4.16 -69.58
N MET A 57 -3.38 3.07 -70.11
CA MET A 57 -3.76 1.89 -69.32
C MET A 57 -2.54 1.16 -68.73
N ASP A 58 -1.45 1.04 -69.49
CA ASP A 58 -0.19 0.47 -69.01
C ASP A 58 0.44 1.35 -67.93
N ASN A 59 0.45 2.67 -68.11
CA ASN A 59 0.91 3.61 -67.08
C ASN A 59 0.06 3.52 -65.79
N MET A 60 -1.27 3.44 -65.94
CA MET A 60 -2.19 3.27 -64.81
C MET A 60 -1.91 1.95 -64.07
N LYS A 61 -1.67 0.86 -64.81
CA LYS A 61 -1.33 -0.44 -64.25
C LYS A 61 -0.01 -0.40 -63.48
N GLU A 62 1.02 0.26 -64.01
CA GLU A 62 2.30 0.45 -63.30
C GLU A 62 2.12 1.24 -62.01
N ARG A 63 1.38 2.36 -62.04
CA ARG A 63 1.08 3.16 -60.84
C ARG A 63 0.29 2.39 -59.80
N MET A 64 -0.69 1.60 -60.22
CA MET A 64 -1.46 0.73 -59.31
C MET A 64 -0.56 -0.33 -58.67
N ASN A 65 0.35 -0.93 -59.43
CA ASN A 65 1.30 -1.90 -58.90
C ASN A 65 2.25 -1.27 -57.88
N GLU A 66 2.76 -0.07 -58.17
CA GLU A 66 3.61 0.69 -57.25
C GLU A 66 2.87 1.06 -55.97
N LEU A 67 1.62 1.55 -56.07
CA LEU A 67 0.79 1.87 -54.92
C LEU A 67 0.52 0.62 -54.07
N THR A 68 0.21 -0.50 -54.70
CA THR A 68 -0.03 -1.78 -54.02
C THR A 68 1.22 -2.25 -53.28
N LYS A 69 2.40 -2.11 -53.91
CA LYS A 69 3.68 -2.43 -53.28
C LYS A 69 3.96 -1.53 -52.08
N ASN A 70 3.74 -0.23 -52.22
CA ASN A 70 3.92 0.75 -51.14
C ASN A 70 2.98 0.50 -49.96
N GLN A 71 1.72 0.13 -50.24
CA GLN A 71 0.77 -0.31 -49.21
C GLN A 71 1.25 -1.56 -48.47
N GLY A 72 1.84 -2.53 -49.18
CA GLY A 72 2.44 -3.71 -48.57
C GLY A 72 3.54 -3.35 -47.55
N VAL A 73 4.47 -2.47 -47.93
CA VAL A 73 5.55 -2.01 -47.04
C VAL A 73 4.99 -1.27 -45.81
N LEU A 74 3.97 -0.44 -45.98
CA LEU A 74 3.32 0.26 -44.87
C LEU A 74 2.66 -0.73 -43.89
N ILE A 75 1.97 -1.74 -44.42
CA ILE A 75 1.33 -2.79 -43.60
C ILE A 75 2.38 -3.55 -42.81
N GLU A 76 3.49 -3.98 -43.44
CA GLU A 76 4.58 -4.66 -42.75
C GLU A 76 5.19 -3.79 -41.66
N THR A 77 5.40 -2.50 -41.93
CA THR A 77 5.95 -1.55 -40.94
C THR A 77 5.00 -1.38 -39.75
N MET A 78 3.69 -1.25 -39.99
CA MET A 78 2.69 -1.16 -38.93
C MET A 78 2.61 -2.45 -38.11
N GLN A 79 2.71 -3.62 -38.75
CA GLN A 79 2.72 -4.90 -38.05
C GLN A 79 3.95 -5.06 -37.17
N GLN A 80 5.12 -4.63 -37.62
CA GLN A 80 6.34 -4.62 -36.81
C GLN A 80 6.25 -3.67 -35.62
N GLU A 81 5.73 -2.46 -35.80
CA GLU A 81 5.51 -1.53 -34.68
C GLU A 81 4.50 -2.10 -33.68
N ASN A 82 3.39 -2.67 -34.14
CA ASN A 82 2.42 -3.34 -33.26
C ASN A 82 3.04 -4.49 -32.46
N ALA A 83 3.95 -5.27 -33.07
CA ALA A 83 4.69 -6.31 -32.36
C ALA A 83 5.59 -5.74 -31.26
N LYS A 84 6.34 -4.66 -31.55
CA LYS A 84 7.16 -3.96 -30.54
C LYS A 84 6.32 -3.41 -29.38
N PHE A 85 5.16 -2.82 -29.67
CA PHE A 85 4.25 -2.35 -28.62
C PHE A 85 3.71 -3.51 -27.77
N GLY A 86 3.37 -4.65 -28.38
CA GLY A 86 2.95 -5.86 -27.66
C GLY A 86 4.05 -6.47 -26.79
N GLU A 87 5.30 -6.33 -27.19
CA GLU A 87 6.47 -6.80 -26.44
C GLU A 87 6.95 -5.83 -25.36
N SER A 88 6.43 -4.60 -25.34
CA SER A 88 6.85 -3.53 -24.42
C SER A 88 6.87 -4.03 -22.97
N GLN A 89 8.08 -4.09 -22.41
CA GLN A 89 8.31 -4.57 -21.05
C GLN A 89 7.70 -3.64 -20.00
N GLU A 90 7.56 -2.36 -20.31
CA GLU A 90 6.97 -1.35 -19.42
C GLU A 90 5.49 -1.64 -19.14
N ALA A 91 4.74 -2.09 -20.16
CA ALA A 91 3.35 -2.49 -19.98
C ALA A 91 3.23 -3.72 -19.06
N LYS A 92 4.15 -4.68 -19.18
CA LYS A 92 4.21 -5.86 -18.32
C LYS A 92 4.55 -5.48 -16.87
N ALA A 93 5.56 -4.61 -16.68
CA ALA A 93 5.94 -4.10 -15.37
C ALA A 93 4.79 -3.33 -14.70
N LEU A 94 4.04 -2.53 -15.46
CA LEU A 94 2.87 -1.82 -14.96
C LEU A 94 1.77 -2.79 -14.47
N ILE A 95 1.49 -3.85 -15.23
CA ILE A 95 0.52 -4.88 -14.85
C ILE A 95 0.94 -5.57 -13.55
N GLU A 96 2.23 -5.86 -13.39
CA GLU A 96 2.78 -6.49 -12.18
C GLU A 96 2.63 -5.58 -10.96
N ILE A 97 2.98 -4.29 -11.10
CA ILE A 97 2.78 -3.28 -10.04
C ILE A 97 1.30 -3.17 -9.65
N ILE A 98 0.39 -3.11 -10.63
CA ILE A 98 -1.06 -3.05 -10.38
C ILE A 98 -1.54 -4.30 -9.63
N SER A 99 -1.01 -5.49 -9.98
CA SER A 99 -1.30 -6.74 -9.27
C SER A 99 -0.85 -6.67 -7.80
N GLN A 100 0.35 -6.15 -7.57
CA GLN A 100 0.90 -5.97 -6.23
C GLN A 100 0.06 -4.99 -5.39
N VAL A 101 -0.37 -3.87 -5.97
CA VAL A 101 -1.27 -2.90 -5.33
C VAL A 101 -2.60 -3.55 -4.93
N LYS A 102 -3.18 -4.39 -5.79
CA LYS A 102 -4.41 -5.14 -5.45
C LYS A 102 -4.20 -6.06 -4.25
N SER A 103 -3.06 -6.78 -4.20
CA SER A 103 -2.72 -7.64 -3.06
C SER A 103 -2.62 -6.85 -1.76
N TYR A 104 -1.96 -5.69 -1.77
CA TYR A 104 -1.86 -4.83 -0.59
C TYR A 104 -3.22 -4.27 -0.18
N HIS A 105 -4.05 -3.85 -1.13
CA HIS A 105 -5.41 -3.38 -0.84
C HIS A 105 -6.25 -4.46 -0.14
N SER A 106 -6.20 -5.71 -0.61
CA SER A 106 -6.89 -6.84 0.04
C SER A 106 -6.37 -7.10 1.46
N LYS A 107 -5.05 -7.03 1.68
CA LYS A 107 -4.46 -7.17 3.03
C LYS A 107 -4.93 -6.05 3.96
N LEU A 108 -4.98 -4.82 3.47
CA LEU A 108 -5.38 -3.64 4.24
C LEU A 108 -6.86 -3.72 4.63
N ASN A 109 -7.72 -4.17 3.72
CA ASN A 109 -9.14 -4.41 4.03
C ASN A 109 -9.31 -5.50 5.10
N ARG A 110 -8.49 -6.56 5.06
CA ARG A 110 -8.53 -7.60 6.10
C ARG A 110 -8.11 -7.06 7.46
N ILE A 111 -7.04 -6.27 7.53
CA ILE A 111 -6.62 -5.60 8.77
C ILE A 111 -7.72 -4.67 9.29
N HIS A 112 -8.38 -3.91 8.41
CA HIS A 112 -9.48 -3.04 8.80
C HIS A 112 -10.63 -3.82 9.44
N LEU A 113 -11.01 -4.97 8.85
CA LEU A 113 -12.05 -5.84 9.39
C LEU A 113 -11.65 -6.44 10.74
N GLU A 114 -10.40 -6.87 10.89
CA GLU A 114 -9.85 -7.38 12.16
C GLU A 114 -9.85 -6.28 13.24
N MET A 115 -9.47 -5.05 12.87
CA MET A 115 -9.48 -3.87 13.76
C MET A 115 -10.89 -3.54 14.25
N GLU A 116 -11.90 -3.64 13.38
CA GLU A 116 -13.30 -3.41 13.72
C GLU A 116 -13.83 -4.47 14.71
N GLN A 117 -13.48 -5.74 14.49
CA GLN A 117 -13.81 -6.82 15.43
C GLN A 117 -13.13 -6.64 16.79
N ILE A 118 -11.88 -6.18 16.82
CA ILE A 118 -11.17 -5.87 18.06
C ILE A 118 -11.87 -4.72 18.79
N ASN A 119 -12.21 -3.64 18.08
CA ASN A 119 -12.92 -2.49 18.65
C ASN A 119 -14.25 -2.90 19.28
N GLU A 120 -15.03 -3.76 18.63
CA GLU A 120 -16.24 -4.32 19.24
C GLU A 120 -15.96 -5.09 20.53
N ARG A 121 -14.94 -5.96 20.52
CA ARG A 121 -14.57 -6.75 21.71
C ARG A 121 -14.14 -5.85 22.87
N VAL A 122 -13.33 -4.83 22.58
CA VAL A 122 -12.90 -3.82 23.56
C VAL A 122 -14.10 -3.07 24.13
N ALA A 123 -15.06 -2.66 23.29
CA ALA A 123 -16.29 -2.02 23.74
C ALA A 123 -17.12 -2.92 24.67
N ARG A 124 -17.24 -4.21 24.35
CA ARG A 124 -17.94 -5.20 25.20
C ARG A 124 -17.22 -5.39 26.55
N LEU A 125 -15.89 -5.47 26.54
CA LEU A 125 -15.08 -5.57 27.77
C LEU A 125 -15.21 -4.33 28.64
N LYS A 126 -15.16 -3.12 28.06
CA LYS A 126 -15.37 -1.86 28.79
C LYS A 126 -16.74 -1.85 29.48
N ARG A 127 -17.82 -2.23 28.78
CA ARG A 127 -19.17 -2.32 29.37
C ARG A 127 -19.23 -3.33 30.53
N ARG A 128 -18.56 -4.49 30.41
CA ARG A 128 -18.50 -5.50 31.49
C ARG A 128 -17.71 -4.98 32.70
N ALA A 129 -16.58 -4.32 32.48
CA ALA A 129 -15.77 -3.74 33.54
C ALA A 129 -16.56 -2.66 34.32
N GLN A 130 -17.27 -1.78 33.62
CA GLN A 130 -18.16 -0.79 34.24
C GLN A 130 -19.25 -1.46 35.09
N LYS A 131 -19.92 -2.50 34.57
CA LYS A 131 -20.93 -3.25 35.34
C LYS A 131 -20.35 -3.89 36.59
N LEU A 132 -19.17 -4.51 36.49
CA LEU A 132 -18.49 -5.11 37.64
C LEU A 132 -18.06 -4.07 38.67
N LYS A 133 -17.63 -2.88 38.24
CA LYS A 133 -17.29 -1.77 39.15
C LYS A 133 -18.53 -1.31 39.93
N VAL A 134 -19.64 -1.05 39.23
CA VAL A 134 -20.91 -0.67 39.86
C VAL A 134 -21.42 -1.77 40.81
N GLN A 135 -21.27 -3.05 40.43
CA GLN A 135 -21.66 -4.17 41.28
C GLN A 135 -20.81 -4.23 42.56
N LYS A 136 -19.48 -4.07 42.45
CA LYS A 136 -18.58 -4.00 43.61
C LYS A 136 -18.91 -2.82 44.52
N GLU A 137 -19.13 -1.63 43.98
CA GLU A 137 -19.53 -0.44 44.75
C GLU A 137 -20.86 -0.68 45.49
N LYS A 138 -21.83 -1.34 44.84
CA LYS A 138 -23.10 -1.72 45.49
C LYS A 138 -22.90 -2.76 46.59
N GLU A 139 -22.06 -3.77 46.37
CA GLU A 139 -21.73 -4.79 47.37
C GLU A 139 -20.99 -4.20 48.56
N GLU A 140 -20.03 -3.29 48.34
CA GLU A 140 -19.32 -2.58 49.39
C GLU A 140 -20.25 -1.66 50.18
N LYS A 141 -21.14 -0.92 49.50
CA LYS A 141 -22.18 -0.12 50.15
C LYS A 141 -23.09 -1.00 51.02
N ASN A 142 -23.55 -2.14 50.50
CA ASN A 142 -24.38 -3.08 51.26
C ASN A 142 -23.65 -3.65 52.48
N LYS A 143 -22.35 -3.98 52.35
CA LYS A 143 -21.51 -4.43 53.47
C LYS A 143 -21.31 -3.32 54.51
N LEU A 144 -21.09 -2.09 54.07
CA LEU A 144 -20.97 -0.93 54.95
C LEU A 144 -22.29 -0.66 55.69
N ASP A 145 -23.43 -0.73 54.99
CA ASP A 145 -24.75 -0.56 55.60
C ASP A 145 -25.07 -1.71 56.57
N ALA A 146 -24.69 -2.95 56.27
CA ALA A 146 -24.81 -4.09 57.18
C ALA A 146 -23.94 -3.89 58.44
N LYS A 147 -22.66 -3.49 58.25
CA LYS A 147 -21.75 -3.19 59.35
C LYS A 147 -22.21 -2.00 60.18
N LYS A 148 -22.81 -0.97 59.56
CA LYS A 148 -23.44 0.16 60.28
C LYS A 148 -24.63 -0.31 61.11
N ARG A 149 -25.47 -1.20 60.60
CA ARG A 149 -26.59 -1.79 61.37
C ARG A 149 -26.08 -2.62 62.55
N GLU A 150 -25.05 -3.43 62.35
CA GLU A 150 -24.38 -4.17 63.43
C GLU A 150 -23.76 -3.22 64.46
N GLN A 151 -23.04 -2.19 64.01
CA GLN A 151 -22.48 -1.15 64.87
C GLN A 151 -23.55 -0.29 65.54
N GLU A 152 -24.74 -0.13 64.97
CA GLU A 152 -25.86 0.59 65.56
C GLU A 152 -26.54 -0.26 66.64
N ILE A 153 -26.67 -1.58 66.43
CA ILE A 153 -27.03 -2.55 67.47
C ILE A 153 -26.00 -2.50 68.61
N GLU A 154 -24.71 -2.46 68.29
CA GLU A 154 -23.61 -2.39 69.26
C GLU A 154 -23.53 -1.02 69.97
N ARG A 155 -23.77 0.09 69.26
CA ARG A 155 -23.83 1.46 69.81
C ARG A 155 -25.09 1.71 70.65
N GLN A 156 -26.19 0.99 70.43
CA GLN A 156 -27.33 1.02 71.35
C GLN A 156 -26.99 0.40 72.71
N LEU A 157 -25.86 -0.29 72.85
CA LEU A 157 -25.36 -0.86 74.10
C LEU A 157 -24.22 -0.04 74.75
N ILE A 158 -23.63 0.96 74.09
CA ILE A 158 -22.50 1.74 74.65
C ILE A 158 -22.61 3.23 74.27
N ALA A 159 -22.51 4.10 75.27
CA ALA A 159 -22.70 5.57 75.21
C ALA A 159 -21.67 6.34 74.34
N LYS A 160 -22.13 7.49 73.81
CA LYS A 160 -21.47 8.52 72.96
C LYS A 160 -20.56 9.50 73.75
N PRO A 161 -19.83 10.45 73.09
CA PRO A 161 -19.20 10.49 71.75
C PRO A 161 -17.80 11.20 71.73
N ALA A 162 -17.15 11.29 70.55
CA ALA A 162 -16.49 12.51 69.99
C ALA A 162 -15.84 12.19 68.62
N THR A 163 -16.47 12.56 67.49
CA THR A 163 -16.18 13.70 66.56
C THR A 163 -14.97 13.53 65.63
N ASP A 164 -15.28 13.39 64.33
CA ASP A 164 -14.37 13.43 63.18
C ASP A 164 -14.08 14.88 62.75
N GLN A 165 -12.88 15.12 62.20
CA GLN A 165 -12.64 15.56 60.81
C GLN A 165 -11.23 16.20 60.66
N GLU A 166 -10.49 15.81 59.62
CA GLU A 166 -10.17 16.72 58.49
C GLU A 166 -9.42 15.99 57.35
N ILE A 167 -9.73 16.42 56.12
CA ILE A 167 -9.23 15.90 54.84
C ILE A 167 -8.04 16.78 54.43
N GLY A 168 -6.83 16.20 54.41
CA GLY A 168 -5.60 16.89 54.02
C GLY A 168 -5.40 16.91 52.50
N LEU A 169 -5.21 18.11 51.94
CA LEU A 169 -4.76 18.32 50.56
C LEU A 169 -3.39 17.65 50.33
N TYR A 170 -3.23 16.99 49.18
CA TYR A 170 -1.93 16.51 48.70
C TYR A 170 -1.00 17.70 48.46
N SER A 171 -0.21 18.03 49.49
CA SER A 171 1.01 18.84 49.34
C SER A 171 2.19 17.88 49.45
N CYS A 172 3.02 17.88 48.41
CA CYS A 172 4.24 17.08 48.35
C CYS A 172 5.16 17.48 49.52
N PRO A 173 5.48 16.57 50.47
CA PRO A 173 6.39 16.89 51.55
C PRO A 173 7.77 17.19 50.96
N LYS A 174 8.19 18.44 51.05
CA LYS A 174 9.60 18.79 50.90
C LYS A 174 10.27 18.33 52.20
N ASP A 175 11.30 17.50 52.08
CA ASP A 175 12.23 17.13 53.16
C ASP A 175 11.86 15.95 54.06
N ALA A 176 11.16 14.93 53.54
CA ALA A 176 11.30 13.58 54.11
C ALA A 176 12.56 12.94 53.52
N ASP A 177 13.40 12.30 54.34
CA ASP A 177 14.49 11.45 53.87
C ASP A 177 13.92 10.41 52.87
N GLU A 178 14.05 10.67 51.57
CA GLU A 178 13.48 9.84 50.50
C GLU A 178 14.31 8.56 50.38
N VAL A 179 14.04 7.61 51.28
CA VAL A 179 14.67 6.29 51.28
C VAL A 179 14.03 5.41 50.21
N LEU A 180 14.82 4.96 49.24
CA LEU A 180 14.42 3.92 48.30
C LEU A 180 14.64 2.54 48.93
N TYR A 181 13.54 1.84 49.25
CA TYR A 181 13.61 0.47 49.75
C TYR A 181 13.66 -0.53 48.59
N PHE A 182 14.45 -1.58 48.74
CA PHE A 182 14.47 -2.71 47.80
C PHE A 182 14.57 -4.05 48.54
N LYS A 183 14.12 -5.11 47.89
CA LYS A 183 14.17 -6.49 48.36
C LYS A 183 14.76 -7.37 47.27
N ARG A 184 15.76 -8.17 47.61
CA ARG A 184 16.23 -9.25 46.74
C ARG A 184 15.20 -10.40 46.76
N LEU A 185 14.75 -10.81 45.59
CA LEU A 185 13.79 -11.91 45.42
C LEU A 185 14.49 -13.27 45.33
N THR A 186 15.75 -13.29 44.86
CA THR A 186 16.59 -14.48 44.75
C THR A 186 18.02 -14.20 45.24
N GLN A 187 18.85 -15.24 45.34
CA GLN A 187 20.27 -15.10 45.68
C GLN A 187 21.10 -14.53 44.52
N LEU A 188 20.59 -14.58 43.29
CA LEU A 188 21.28 -14.08 42.09
C LEU A 188 21.18 -12.56 41.97
N ALA A 189 20.23 -11.94 42.69
CA ALA A 189 20.04 -10.50 42.68
C ALA A 189 21.20 -9.75 43.35
N ILE A 190 21.67 -8.69 42.68
CA ILE A 190 22.72 -7.81 43.17
C ILE A 190 22.10 -6.49 43.68
N THR A 191 22.62 -5.97 44.79
CA THR A 191 22.18 -4.67 45.33
C THR A 191 22.49 -3.56 44.31
N PRO A 192 21.50 -2.73 43.92
CA PRO A 192 21.75 -1.58 43.07
C PRO A 192 22.76 -0.61 43.68
N THR A 193 23.64 -0.03 42.87
CA THR A 193 24.73 0.84 43.35
C THR A 193 24.76 2.15 42.60
N ARG A 194 25.19 3.24 43.24
CA ARG A 194 25.46 4.50 42.53
C ARG A 194 26.91 4.54 42.04
N GLY A 195 27.12 4.96 40.79
CA GLY A 195 28.45 5.10 40.21
C GLY A 195 29.28 6.26 40.79
N SER A 196 28.61 7.26 41.38
CA SER A 196 29.24 8.40 42.05
C SER A 196 28.28 9.00 43.09
N SER A 197 28.77 9.90 43.95
CA SER A 197 27.96 10.57 45.00
C SER A 197 26.77 11.36 44.46
N HIS A 198 26.85 11.83 43.22
CA HIS A 198 25.81 12.61 42.54
C HIS A 198 25.21 11.89 41.33
N ALA A 199 25.45 10.57 41.16
CA ALA A 199 24.86 9.80 40.06
C ALA A 199 23.33 9.82 40.15
N ALA A 200 22.65 10.20 39.07
CA ALA A 200 21.19 10.34 39.07
C ALA A 200 20.46 9.01 39.33
N GLY A 201 21.05 7.88 38.90
CA GLY A 201 20.44 6.56 39.03
C GLY A 201 21.30 5.55 39.78
N TYR A 202 20.63 4.49 40.23
CA TYR A 202 21.25 3.27 40.75
C TYR A 202 21.45 2.27 39.61
N ASP A 203 22.67 1.83 39.37
CA ASP A 203 22.96 0.76 38.39
C ASP A 203 22.15 -0.50 38.75
N LEU A 204 21.44 -1.03 37.75
CA LEU A 204 20.70 -2.29 37.82
C LEU A 204 21.51 -3.40 37.16
N TYR A 205 21.48 -4.57 37.79
CA TYR A 205 22.30 -5.71 37.43
C TYR A 205 21.44 -6.83 36.85
N SER A 206 21.96 -7.54 35.86
CA SER A 206 21.33 -8.77 35.38
C SER A 206 21.46 -9.88 36.41
N ALA A 207 20.36 -10.58 36.69
CA ALA A 207 20.38 -11.79 37.51
C ALA A 207 20.71 -13.07 36.69
N TYR A 208 20.70 -13.00 35.35
CA TYR A 208 20.84 -14.15 34.46
C TYR A 208 21.64 -13.82 33.20
N ASP A 209 22.18 -14.84 32.54
CA ASP A 209 22.72 -14.70 31.19
C ASP A 209 21.58 -14.56 30.19
N VAL A 210 21.65 -13.55 29.31
CA VAL A 210 20.62 -13.25 28.31
C VAL A 210 21.28 -12.73 27.03
N VAL A 211 20.89 -13.29 25.89
CA VAL A 211 21.28 -12.74 24.58
C VAL A 211 20.18 -11.81 24.09
N ILE A 212 20.58 -10.60 23.66
CA ILE A 212 19.70 -9.63 23.02
C ILE A 212 19.96 -9.70 21.51
N PRO A 213 19.04 -10.29 20.71
CA PRO A 213 19.25 -10.47 19.29
C PRO A 213 19.50 -9.13 18.58
N ALA A 214 20.32 -9.15 17.53
CA ALA A 214 20.52 -8.01 16.63
C ALA A 214 19.18 -7.48 16.11
N SER A 215 18.99 -6.16 16.13
CA SER A 215 17.71 -5.51 15.77
C SER A 215 16.48 -6.06 16.54
N GLY A 216 16.72 -6.62 17.73
CA GLY A 216 15.73 -7.30 18.55
C GLY A 216 15.56 -6.69 19.94
N LYS A 217 14.87 -7.42 20.81
CA LYS A 217 14.63 -7.02 22.20
C LYS A 217 14.61 -8.22 23.14
N ALA A 218 15.02 -8.01 24.38
CA ALA A 218 14.95 -9.01 25.44
C ALA A 218 14.55 -8.38 26.77
N LEU A 219 13.92 -9.17 27.63
CA LEU A 219 13.63 -8.79 29.01
C LEU A 219 14.73 -9.37 29.92
N VAL A 220 15.50 -8.49 30.54
CA VAL A 220 16.52 -8.86 31.52
C VAL A 220 15.94 -8.72 32.92
N LYS A 221 15.90 -9.80 33.69
CA LYS A 221 15.41 -9.79 35.07
C LYS A 221 16.53 -9.37 36.02
N THR A 222 16.18 -8.53 36.99
CA THR A 222 17.11 -8.09 38.04
C THR A 222 16.95 -8.87 39.34
N ASP A 223 15.80 -9.55 39.51
CA ASP A 223 15.41 -10.27 40.72
C ASP A 223 15.39 -9.39 41.98
N ILE A 224 15.19 -8.08 41.81
CA ILE A 224 14.84 -7.18 42.91
C ILE A 224 13.38 -6.72 42.78
N ALA A 225 12.76 -6.44 43.93
CA ALA A 225 11.57 -5.62 44.02
C ALA A 225 11.94 -4.29 44.69
N VAL A 226 11.25 -3.21 44.35
CA VAL A 226 11.50 -1.88 44.91
C VAL A 226 10.21 -1.30 45.49
N ALA A 227 10.33 -0.43 46.49
CA ALA A 227 9.25 0.44 46.93
C ALA A 227 9.69 1.88 46.68
N ILE A 228 9.15 2.46 45.61
CA ILE A 228 9.44 3.84 45.22
C ILE A 228 8.79 4.79 46.23
N PRO A 229 9.46 5.88 46.64
CA PRO A 229 8.89 6.90 47.51
C PRO A 229 7.62 7.55 46.93
N GLU A 230 6.77 8.07 47.81
CA GLU A 230 5.54 8.76 47.42
C GLU A 230 5.83 9.99 46.55
N GLY A 231 4.98 10.24 45.55
CA GLY A 231 5.17 11.33 44.60
C GLY A 231 6.30 11.11 43.59
N CYS A 232 6.84 9.89 43.51
CA CYS A 232 7.85 9.50 42.53
C CYS A 232 7.44 8.25 41.75
N TYR A 233 8.07 8.05 40.59
CA TYR A 233 8.11 6.76 39.91
C TYR A 233 9.56 6.36 39.65
N GLY A 234 9.80 5.07 39.43
CA GLY A 234 11.13 4.56 39.06
C GLY A 234 11.28 4.53 37.55
N ARG A 235 12.14 5.39 36.98
CA ARG A 235 12.51 5.29 35.57
C ARG A 235 13.71 4.39 35.35
N VAL A 236 13.54 3.32 34.59
CA VAL A 236 14.66 2.53 34.05
C VAL A 236 15.23 3.26 32.85
N ALA A 237 16.46 3.75 32.98
CA ALA A 237 17.14 4.56 31.99
C ALA A 237 18.34 3.81 31.36
N PRO A 238 18.67 4.09 30.09
CA PRO A 238 19.84 3.51 29.45
C PRO A 238 21.14 4.01 30.08
N ARG A 239 22.18 3.19 30.01
CA ARG A 239 23.56 3.57 30.39
C ARG A 239 24.28 4.09 29.14
N SER A 240 24.87 5.28 29.23
CA SER A 240 25.51 5.93 28.07
C SER A 240 26.58 5.08 27.39
N SER A 241 27.34 4.29 28.17
CA SER A 241 28.35 3.37 27.62
C SER A 241 27.77 2.26 26.76
N LEU A 242 26.60 1.72 27.15
CA LEU A 242 25.93 0.65 26.40
C LEU A 242 25.27 1.20 25.13
N ALA A 243 24.63 2.36 25.24
CA ALA A 243 24.05 3.05 24.10
C ALA A 243 25.10 3.40 23.04
N TRP A 244 26.24 3.98 23.44
CA TRP A 244 27.28 4.39 22.50
C TRP A 244 28.08 3.22 21.91
N LYS A 245 28.52 2.26 22.75
CA LYS A 245 29.43 1.19 22.29
C LYS A 245 28.71 0.01 21.64
N HIS A 246 27.49 -0.29 22.08
CA HIS A 246 26.78 -1.50 21.72
C HIS A 246 25.40 -1.24 21.12
N GLN A 247 25.01 0.03 20.94
CA GLN A 247 23.71 0.42 20.37
C GLN A 247 22.53 -0.18 21.17
N ILE A 248 22.69 -0.29 22.49
CA ILE A 248 21.67 -0.79 23.41
C ILE A 248 20.87 0.36 24.00
N ASP A 249 19.55 0.26 23.90
CA ASP A 249 18.61 1.21 24.50
C ASP A 249 17.64 0.51 25.46
N VAL A 250 16.95 1.28 26.29
CA VAL A 250 15.98 0.78 27.27
C VAL A 250 14.56 1.16 26.84
N GLY A 251 13.69 0.16 26.76
CA GLY A 251 12.26 0.29 26.52
C GLY A 251 11.41 0.31 27.79
N ALA A 252 10.16 0.72 27.64
CA ALA A 252 9.17 0.82 28.73
C ALA A 252 9.69 1.68 29.89
N GLY A 253 10.24 1.05 30.92
CA GLY A 253 11.02 1.72 31.95
C GLY A 253 10.23 2.54 32.96
N VAL A 254 8.90 2.48 33.00
CA VAL A 254 8.09 3.10 34.06
C VAL A 254 7.79 2.04 35.12
N ILE A 255 8.37 2.19 36.31
CA ILE A 255 8.09 1.38 37.50
C ILE A 255 7.19 2.19 38.41
N ASP A 256 5.94 1.76 38.53
CA ASP A 256 4.93 2.42 39.34
C ASP A 256 5.25 2.34 40.84
N MET A 257 4.78 3.34 41.59
CA MET A 257 4.98 3.46 43.04
C MET A 257 4.41 2.27 43.82
N ASP A 258 3.32 1.67 43.33
CA ASP A 258 2.64 0.53 43.94
C ASP A 258 3.12 -0.83 43.41
N TYR A 259 4.09 -0.85 42.48
CA TYR A 259 4.66 -2.09 41.96
C TYR A 259 5.57 -2.76 43.01
N ARG A 260 5.34 -4.06 43.27
CA ARG A 260 6.15 -4.87 44.21
C ARG A 260 6.68 -6.17 43.59
N GLY A 261 6.57 -6.30 42.26
CA GLY A 261 7.06 -7.46 41.52
C GLY A 261 8.56 -7.36 41.18
N ASN A 262 9.01 -8.28 40.32
CA ASN A 262 10.39 -8.32 39.85
C ASN A 262 10.66 -7.20 38.84
N VAL A 263 11.60 -6.31 39.16
CA VAL A 263 12.02 -5.24 38.26
C VAL A 263 12.68 -5.83 37.01
N GLY A 264 12.01 -5.66 35.88
CA GLY A 264 12.51 -6.09 34.57
C GLY A 264 13.05 -4.93 33.77
N VAL A 265 14.17 -5.14 33.08
CA VAL A 265 14.78 -4.19 32.15
C VAL A 265 14.50 -4.67 30.73
N VAL A 266 13.69 -3.93 29.97
CA VAL A 266 13.46 -4.22 28.55
C VAL A 266 14.58 -3.55 27.76
N LEU A 267 15.44 -4.35 27.16
CA LEU A 267 16.55 -3.84 26.33
C LEU A 267 16.22 -4.01 24.86
N PHE A 268 16.48 -2.97 24.08
CA PHE A 268 16.48 -2.97 22.63
C PHE A 268 17.91 -2.98 22.12
N ASN A 269 18.21 -3.86 21.18
CA ASN A 269 19.48 -3.85 20.46
C ASN A 269 19.25 -3.24 19.08
N LEU A 270 19.70 -2.00 18.90
CA LEU A 270 19.60 -1.27 17.64
C LEU A 270 20.75 -1.60 16.68
N GLY A 271 21.68 -2.46 17.10
CA GLY A 271 22.81 -2.90 16.31
C GLY A 271 22.55 -4.14 15.46
N GLN A 272 23.56 -4.48 14.68
CA GLN A 272 23.56 -5.59 13.72
C GLN A 272 24.26 -6.85 14.26
N LYS A 273 24.67 -6.85 15.52
CA LYS A 273 25.29 -7.99 16.21
C LYS A 273 24.53 -8.27 17.50
N ASP A 274 24.39 -9.54 17.83
CA ASP A 274 23.82 -9.95 19.11
C ASP A 274 24.65 -9.38 20.26
N TYR A 275 23.97 -9.01 21.34
CA TYR A 275 24.61 -8.50 22.55
C TYR A 275 24.39 -9.48 23.70
N GLU A 276 25.48 -9.98 24.25
CA GLU A 276 25.47 -10.93 25.37
C GLU A 276 25.51 -10.16 26.69
N VAL A 277 24.45 -10.32 27.48
CA VAL A 277 24.38 -9.90 28.89
C VAL A 277 24.75 -11.10 29.73
N HIS A 278 25.76 -10.95 30.59
CA HIS A 278 26.10 -11.96 31.57
C HIS A 278 25.46 -11.65 32.92
N GLN A 279 25.26 -12.67 33.75
CA GLN A 279 24.87 -12.49 35.13
C GLN A 279 25.86 -11.54 35.84
N GLY A 280 25.33 -10.52 36.50
CA GLY A 280 26.10 -9.51 37.19
C GLY A 280 26.52 -8.32 36.33
N ASP A 281 26.20 -8.30 35.04
CA ASP A 281 26.41 -7.12 34.21
C ASP A 281 25.46 -5.98 34.60
N ARG A 282 25.99 -4.76 34.56
CA ARG A 282 25.20 -3.53 34.76
C ARG A 282 24.49 -3.16 33.46
N VAL A 283 23.19 -3.39 33.39
CA VAL A 283 22.42 -3.32 32.15
C VAL A 283 21.61 -2.03 31.97
N ALA A 284 21.21 -1.40 33.06
CA ALA A 284 20.45 -0.15 33.07
C ALA A 284 20.71 0.62 34.36
N GLN A 285 20.07 1.77 34.54
CA GLN A 285 20.07 2.49 35.81
C GLN A 285 18.65 2.90 36.20
N LEU A 286 18.32 2.81 37.49
CA LEU A 286 17.05 3.24 38.05
C LEU A 286 17.16 4.68 38.55
N VAL A 287 16.44 5.60 37.93
CA VAL A 287 16.31 7.01 38.35
C VAL A 287 14.97 7.17 39.06
N VAL A 288 14.97 7.71 40.27
CA VAL A 288 13.74 8.05 40.98
C VAL A 288 13.31 9.44 40.54
N GLU A 289 12.22 9.52 39.77
CA GLU A 289 11.75 10.78 39.20
C GLU A 289 10.49 11.26 39.90
N ARG A 290 10.52 12.53 40.32
CA ARG A 290 9.39 13.20 40.95
C ARG A 290 8.31 13.50 39.92
N ILE A 291 7.07 13.21 40.29
CA ILE A 291 5.88 13.43 39.46
C ILE A 291 4.79 14.13 40.27
N SER A 292 3.87 14.76 39.55
CA SER A 292 2.58 15.17 40.09
C SER A 292 1.52 14.18 39.61
N MET A 293 0.58 13.84 40.48
CA MET A 293 -0.57 12.98 40.16
C MET A 293 -1.88 13.81 40.24
N PRO A 294 -2.08 14.81 39.36
CA PRO A 294 -3.27 15.66 39.40
C PRO A 294 -4.52 14.90 38.97
N ALA A 295 -5.69 15.34 39.47
CA ALA A 295 -6.97 14.89 38.94
C ALA A 295 -7.18 15.44 37.52
N LEU A 296 -7.72 14.61 36.63
CA LEU A 296 -8.05 15.02 35.27
C LEU A 296 -9.43 15.69 35.23
N VAL A 297 -9.51 16.88 34.63
CA VAL A 297 -10.76 17.63 34.43
C VAL A 297 -10.89 17.95 32.94
N GLU A 298 -12.01 17.56 32.33
CA GLU A 298 -12.35 17.86 30.94
C GLU A 298 -12.94 19.28 30.84
N VAL A 299 -12.53 20.04 29.83
CA VAL A 299 -12.96 21.43 29.57
C VAL A 299 -13.30 21.61 28.09
N GLU A 300 -14.13 22.61 27.78
CA GLU A 300 -14.52 22.90 26.39
C GLU A 300 -13.36 23.48 25.57
N ASP A 301 -12.58 24.40 26.17
CA ASP A 301 -11.43 25.05 25.54
C ASP A 301 -10.26 25.22 26.53
N LEU A 302 -9.04 25.31 26.00
CA LEU A 302 -7.82 25.63 26.75
C LEU A 302 -7.42 27.10 26.54
N ASP A 303 -6.62 27.65 27.45
CA ASP A 303 -6.08 29.00 27.33
C ASP A 303 -5.03 29.11 26.22
N ASP A 304 -4.96 30.28 25.58
CA ASP A 304 -3.95 30.57 24.56
C ASP A 304 -2.57 30.74 25.20
N THR A 305 -1.57 30.10 24.59
CA THR A 305 -0.16 30.27 24.97
C THR A 305 0.66 30.80 23.80
N ALA A 306 1.80 31.43 24.07
CA ALA A 306 2.72 31.90 23.02
C ALA A 306 3.20 30.77 22.08
N ARG A 307 3.16 29.50 22.53
CA ARG A 307 3.50 28.34 21.70
C ARG A 307 2.31 27.85 20.86
N GLY A 308 1.09 28.01 21.34
CA GLY A 308 -0.13 27.50 20.69
C GLY A 308 -0.01 26.03 20.28
N ALA A 309 -0.41 25.72 19.04
CA ALA A 309 -0.33 24.38 18.46
C ALA A 309 1.05 23.99 17.90
N GLY A 310 2.11 24.77 18.13
CA GLY A 310 3.46 24.51 17.60
C GLY A 310 4.16 23.30 18.24
N GLY A 311 4.50 22.29 17.44
CA GLY A 311 5.26 21.10 17.84
C GLY A 311 6.18 20.59 16.71
N TYR A 312 6.91 19.50 16.96
CA TYR A 312 7.70 18.78 15.93
C TYR A 312 8.70 19.64 15.14
N GLY A 313 9.50 20.45 15.83
CA GLY A 313 10.48 21.33 15.19
C GLY A 313 9.94 22.72 14.85
N SER A 314 8.78 23.12 15.34
CA SER A 314 8.19 24.45 15.09
C SER A 314 9.06 25.66 15.49
N THR A 315 10.12 25.46 16.29
CA THR A 315 11.06 26.51 16.73
C THR A 315 12.43 26.43 16.06
N GLY A 316 12.65 25.57 15.05
CA GLY A 316 13.97 25.39 14.42
C GLY A 316 13.98 24.53 13.15
N LYS A 317 15.19 24.30 12.60
CA LYS A 317 15.44 23.35 11.51
C LYS A 317 15.81 21.98 12.05
#